data_AF-A0A6I2GRR0-F1
#
_entry.id   AF-A0A6I2GRR0-F1
#
_cell.length_a   1.000
_cell.length_b   1.000
_cell.length_c   1.000
_cell.angle_alpha   90.00
_cell.angle_beta   90.00
_cell.angle_gamma   90.00
#
_symmetry.space_group_name_H-M   'P 1'
#
loop_
_entity.id
_entity.type
_entity.pdbx_description
1 polymer ?
#
loop_
_entity_poly.entity_id
_entity_poly.type
_entity_poly.pdbx_seq_one_letter_code
_entity_poly.pdbx_strand_id
1 'polypeptide(L)'
;MERKVGSSTVTAKELKGALGKARTLSAEEEKVVRMRHGAAADVAAPLPRAAAGNAELEDELLVIEMQLMKAMRARTGQTRTASNTKPAAAAAQRVSSAAVNQTKDKIVRALRKKK
;
A
#
# COMPACT_ATOMS: atom_id res chain seq x y z
N MET A 1 -36.77 -46.63 -12.59
CA MET A 1 -37.15 -45.25 -12.23
C MET A 1 -35.88 -44.45 -11.98
N GLU A 2 -35.37 -43.76 -13.00
CA GLU A 2 -34.27 -42.82 -12.82
C GLU A 2 -34.83 -41.54 -12.22
N ARG A 3 -34.42 -41.22 -10.99
CA ARG A 3 -34.78 -39.95 -10.36
C ARG A 3 -33.94 -38.87 -11.04
N LYS A 4 -34.61 -37.98 -11.77
CA LYS A 4 -34.03 -36.76 -12.33
C LYS A 4 -33.55 -35.90 -11.15
N VAL A 5 -32.26 -36.00 -10.81
CA VAL A 5 -31.63 -35.15 -9.80
C VAL A 5 -31.68 -33.73 -10.37
N GLY A 6 -32.49 -32.87 -9.74
CA GLY A 6 -32.65 -31.49 -10.17
C GLY A 6 -31.29 -30.81 -10.23
N SER A 7 -30.91 -30.36 -11.43
CA SER A 7 -29.71 -29.55 -11.61
C SER A 7 -29.96 -28.18 -11.00
N SER A 8 -29.55 -27.98 -9.74
CA SER A 8 -29.56 -26.68 -9.10
C SER A 8 -28.41 -25.85 -9.67
N THR A 9 -28.71 -24.79 -10.41
CA THR A 9 -27.70 -23.83 -10.87
C THR A 9 -27.24 -23.00 -9.68
N VAL A 10 -26.05 -23.28 -9.18
CA VAL A 10 -25.42 -22.49 -8.12
C VAL A 10 -24.84 -21.22 -8.75
N THR A 11 -25.32 -20.05 -8.34
CA THR A 11 -24.80 -18.78 -8.85
C THR A 11 -23.54 -18.35 -8.08
N ALA A 12 -22.62 -17.65 -8.74
CA ALA A 12 -21.41 -17.15 -8.11
C ALA A 12 -21.70 -16.21 -6.92
N LYS A 13 -22.82 -15.48 -6.95
CA LYS A 13 -23.25 -14.55 -5.89
C LYS A 13 -23.68 -15.30 -4.62
N GLU A 14 -24.47 -16.36 -4.77
CA GLU A 14 -24.90 -17.21 -3.66
C GLU A 14 -23.69 -17.95 -3.05
N LEU A 15 -22.80 -18.44 -3.92
CA LEU A 15 -21.60 -19.15 -3.49
C LEU A 15 -20.63 -18.24 -2.74
N LYS A 16 -20.44 -16.98 -3.16
CA LYS A 16 -19.65 -15.99 -2.40
C LYS A 16 -20.19 -15.80 -0.97
N GLY A 17 -21.51 -15.66 -0.84
CA GLY A 17 -22.16 -15.49 0.47
C GLY A 17 -22.11 -16.73 1.36
N ALA A 18 -22.20 -17.92 0.75
CA ALA A 18 -22.13 -19.20 1.47
C ALA A 18 -20.70 -19.52 1.92
N LEU A 19 -19.70 -19.31 1.06
CA LEU A 19 -18.29 -19.56 1.37
C LEU A 19 -17.81 -18.69 2.54
N GLY A 20 -18.21 -17.42 2.61
CA GLY A 20 -17.85 -16.55 3.74
C GLY A 20 -18.41 -17.01 5.10
N LYS A 21 -19.39 -17.92 5.12
CA LYS A 21 -19.98 -18.50 6.35
C LYS A 21 -19.52 -19.94 6.60
N ALA A 22 -18.91 -20.59 5.60
CA ALA A 22 -18.45 -21.96 5.72
C ALA A 22 -17.22 -22.02 6.64
N ARG A 23 -17.27 -22.89 7.65
CA ARG A 23 -16.15 -23.13 8.59
C ARG A 23 -15.54 -24.53 8.47
N THR A 24 -16.09 -25.35 7.58
CA THR A 24 -15.75 -26.77 7.45
C THR A 24 -14.85 -27.07 6.25
N LEU A 25 -14.69 -26.10 5.34
CA LEU A 25 -13.85 -26.25 4.17
C LEU A 25 -12.42 -25.82 4.52
N SER A 26 -11.46 -26.64 4.11
CA SER A 26 -10.06 -26.21 4.07
C SER A 26 -9.86 -25.11 3.02
N ALA A 27 -8.77 -24.36 3.15
CA ALA A 27 -8.43 -23.28 2.22
C ALA A 27 -8.29 -23.77 0.77
N GLU A 28 -7.79 -25.00 0.56
CA GLU A 28 -7.64 -25.59 -0.77
C GLU A 28 -8.99 -25.97 -1.38
N GLU A 29 -9.87 -26.59 -0.60
CA GLU A 29 -11.22 -26.94 -1.05
C GLU A 29 -12.00 -25.67 -1.41
N GLU A 30 -11.94 -24.65 -0.55
CA GLU A 30 -12.59 -23.36 -0.79
C GLU A 30 -12.07 -22.69 -2.07
N LYS A 31 -10.76 -22.76 -2.33
CA LYS A 31 -10.14 -22.26 -3.57
C LYS A 31 -10.65 -23.01 -4.80
N VAL A 32 -10.70 -24.34 -4.77
CA VAL A 32 -11.18 -25.17 -5.89
C VAL A 32 -12.65 -24.85 -6.20
N VAL A 33 -13.48 -24.71 -5.17
CA VAL A 33 -14.89 -24.35 -5.33
C VAL A 33 -15.04 -22.96 -5.95
N ARG A 34 -14.26 -21.97 -5.52
CA ARG A 34 -14.25 -20.63 -6.14
C ARG A 34 -13.83 -20.68 -7.61
N MET A 35 -12.77 -21.42 -7.95
CA MET A 35 -12.30 -21.54 -9.33
C MET A 35 -13.32 -22.24 -10.23
N ARG A 36 -13.99 -23.30 -9.73
CA ARG A 36 -15.00 -24.04 -10.49
C ARG A 36 -16.23 -23.22 -10.81
N HIS A 37 -16.65 -22.36 -9.88
CA HIS A 37 -17.88 -21.58 -9.98
C HIS A 37 -17.66 -20.11 -10.33
N GLY A 38 -16.41 -19.69 -10.59
CA GLY A 38 -16.06 -18.30 -10.92
C GLY A 38 -16.37 -17.31 -9.80
N ALA A 39 -16.46 -17.76 -8.55
CA ALA A 39 -16.77 -16.89 -7.43
C ALA A 39 -15.52 -16.12 -6.98
N ALA A 40 -15.60 -14.80 -7.02
CA ALA A 40 -14.51 -13.94 -6.56
C ALA A 40 -14.24 -14.11 -5.06
N ALA A 41 -12.96 -14.07 -4.69
CA ALA A 41 -12.55 -13.94 -3.30
C ALA A 41 -13.03 -12.59 -2.74
N ASP A 42 -13.28 -12.55 -1.43
CA ASP A 42 -13.59 -11.28 -0.77
C ASP A 42 -12.30 -10.54 -0.44
N VAL A 43 -12.07 -9.42 -1.11
CA VAL A 43 -10.84 -8.62 -0.97
C VAL A 43 -10.81 -7.86 0.35
N ALA A 44 -11.98 -7.65 0.96
CA ALA A 44 -12.11 -7.02 2.27
C ALA A 44 -11.99 -8.03 3.43
N ALA A 45 -12.02 -9.33 3.15
CA ALA A 45 -11.88 -10.34 4.19
C ALA A 45 -10.42 -10.38 4.69
N PRO A 46 -10.21 -10.53 6.02
CA PRO A 46 -8.86 -10.75 6.56
C PRO A 46 -8.20 -11.95 5.88
N LEU A 47 -6.92 -11.81 5.53
CA LEU A 47 -6.15 -12.93 5.00
C LEU A 47 -6.14 -14.07 6.04
N PRO A 48 -6.23 -15.33 5.58
CA PRO A 48 -6.04 -16.47 6.48
C PRO A 48 -4.69 -16.32 7.18
N ARG A 49 -4.70 -16.22 8.51
CA ARG A 49 -3.47 -16.19 9.28
C ARG A 49 -2.88 -17.59 9.25
N ALA A 50 -1.66 -17.72 8.72
CA ALA A 50 -0.98 -19.00 8.56
C ALA A 50 -0.82 -19.77 9.88
N ALA A 51 -0.81 -19.06 11.01
CA ALA A 51 -0.58 -19.62 12.32
C ALA A 51 -1.84 -20.08 13.07
N ALA A 52 -2.97 -20.29 12.38
CA ALA A 52 -4.29 -20.64 12.92
C ALA A 52 -4.32 -21.65 14.09
N GLY A 53 -4.00 -21.19 15.31
CA GLY A 53 -3.96 -21.98 16.54
C GLY A 53 -2.58 -22.53 16.97
N ASN A 54 -1.48 -22.20 16.28
CA ASN A 54 -0.12 -22.56 16.70
C ASN A 54 0.61 -21.34 17.28
N ALA A 55 0.64 -21.24 18.61
CA ALA A 55 1.24 -20.13 19.33
C ALA A 55 2.75 -19.95 19.05
N GLU A 56 3.49 -21.04 18.87
CA GLU A 56 4.94 -20.97 18.58
C GLU A 56 5.19 -20.32 17.21
N LEU A 57 4.39 -20.67 16.20
CA LEU A 57 4.45 -20.03 14.88
C LEU A 57 3.98 -18.57 14.92
N GLU A 58 2.99 -18.23 15.76
CA GLU A 58 2.57 -16.84 15.96
C GLU A 58 3.70 -15.98 16.53
N ASP A 59 4.42 -16.49 17.53
CA ASP A 59 5.55 -15.81 18.15
C ASP A 59 6.72 -15.65 17.16
N GLU A 60 7.06 -16.69 16.39
CA GLU A 60 8.09 -16.62 15.35
C GLU A 60 7.76 -15.57 14.29
N LEU A 61 6.52 -15.56 13.79
CA LEU A 61 6.07 -14.57 12.80
C LEU A 61 6.11 -13.14 13.37
N LEU A 62 5.73 -12.97 14.64
CA LEU A 62 5.79 -11.67 15.32
C LEU A 62 7.23 -11.17 15.45
N VAL A 63 8.17 -12.05 15.82
CA VAL A 63 9.59 -11.71 15.90
C VAL A 63 10.12 -11.26 14.53
N ILE A 64 9.77 -11.98 13.46
CA ILE A 64 10.15 -11.64 12.09
C ILE A 64 9.58 -10.26 11.69
N GLU A 65 8.31 -10.00 12.01
CA GLU A 65 7.68 -8.70 11.73
C GLU A 65 8.38 -7.56 12.46
N MET A 66 8.70 -7.74 13.75
CA MET A 66 9.45 -6.76 14.53
C MET A 66 10.83 -6.48 13.92
N GLN A 67 11.55 -7.52 13.49
CA GLN A 67 12.85 -7.37 12.84
C GLN A 67 12.74 -6.64 11.50
N LEU A 68 11.74 -6.97 10.69
CA LEU A 68 11.48 -6.31 9.42
C LEU A 68 11.16 -4.82 9.63
N MET A 69 10.29 -4.49 10.58
CA MET A 69 9.94 -3.10 10.90
C MET A 69 11.15 -2.32 11.44
N LYS A 70 12.02 -2.94 12.24
CA LYS A 70 13.30 -2.34 12.65
C LYS A 70 14.21 -2.08 11.45
N ALA A 71 14.35 -3.05 10.55
CA ALA A 71 15.16 -2.91 9.34
C ALA A 71 14.62 -1.84 8.40
N MET A 72 13.29 -1.75 8.23
CA MET A 72 12.63 -0.69 7.47
C MET A 72 12.88 0.68 8.09
N ARG A 73 12.72 0.83 9.41
CA ARG A 73 13.01 2.07 10.12
C ARG A 73 14.48 2.47 10.02
N ALA A 74 15.42 1.53 10.11
CA ALA A 74 16.84 1.79 9.92
C ALA A 74 17.14 2.28 8.49
N ARG A 75 16.52 1.63 7.49
CA ARG A 75 16.61 2.03 6.07
C ARG A 75 16.06 3.43 5.83
N THR A 76 14.90 3.77 6.42
CA THR A 76 14.28 5.10 6.29
C THR A 76 14.96 6.15 7.18
N GLY A 77 15.62 5.74 8.26
CA GLY A 77 16.43 6.60 9.13
C GLY A 77 17.69 7.07 8.42
N GLN A 78 18.34 6.20 7.63
CA GLN A 78 19.47 6.57 6.77
C GLN A 78 19.09 7.57 5.67
N THR A 79 17.87 7.49 5.11
CA THR A 79 17.42 8.48 4.13
C THR A 79 17.06 9.84 4.73
N ARG A 80 16.81 9.93 6.05
CA ARG A 80 16.56 11.21 6.74
C ARG A 80 17.82 11.89 7.28
N THR A 81 18.93 11.16 7.46
CA THR A 81 20.20 11.75 7.92
C THR A 81 21.17 12.10 6.79
N ALA A 82 20.94 11.62 5.57
CA ALA A 82 21.71 12.00 4.39
C ALA A 82 21.34 13.38 3.79
N SER A 83 20.42 14.14 4.40
CA SER A 83 20.04 15.50 3.96
C SER A 83 20.59 16.63 4.82
N ASN A 84 21.42 16.36 5.83
CA ASN A 84 21.92 17.40 6.75
C ASN A 84 23.38 17.84 6.53
N THR A 85 23.98 17.50 5.40
CA THR A 85 25.26 18.09 4.97
C THR A 85 25.17 18.66 3.56
N LYS A 86 24.45 19.79 3.40
CA LYS A 86 24.71 20.73 2.30
C LYS A 86 24.12 22.13 2.56
N PRO A 87 24.92 23.15 2.95
CA PRO A 87 24.52 24.54 2.76
C PRO A 87 24.86 24.94 1.32
N ALA A 88 24.01 24.56 0.35
CA ALA A 88 24.17 25.05 -1.03
C ALA A 88 22.87 25.43 -1.73
N ALA A 89 21.70 24.94 -1.27
CA ALA A 89 20.42 25.31 -1.86
C ALA A 89 19.95 26.71 -1.42
N ALA A 90 20.23 27.12 -0.17
CA ALA A 90 19.86 28.44 0.34
C ALA A 90 20.72 29.58 -0.24
N ALA A 91 21.96 29.32 -0.66
CA ALA A 91 22.81 30.30 -1.31
C ALA A 91 22.34 30.56 -2.74
N ALA A 92 22.09 29.51 -3.55
CA ALA A 92 21.67 29.64 -4.94
C ALA A 92 20.33 30.41 -5.10
N GLN A 93 19.39 30.22 -4.17
CA GLN A 93 18.10 30.92 -4.19
C GLN A 93 18.19 32.40 -3.77
N ARG A 94 19.19 32.76 -2.96
CA ARG A 94 19.47 34.17 -2.61
C ARG A 94 20.18 34.91 -3.75
N VAL A 95 21.06 34.25 -4.51
CA VAL A 95 21.72 34.88 -5.67
C VAL A 95 20.74 35.13 -6.82
N SER A 96 19.83 34.18 -7.09
CA SER A 96 18.85 34.33 -8.17
C SER A 96 17.79 35.38 -7.85
N SER A 97 17.32 35.47 -6.61
CA SER A 97 16.37 36.50 -6.18
C SER A 97 17.00 37.90 -6.10
N ALA A 98 18.27 38.02 -5.71
CA ALA A 98 19.01 39.28 -5.75
C ALA A 98 19.21 39.81 -7.18
N ALA A 99 19.56 38.93 -8.13
CA ALA A 99 19.75 39.30 -9.53
C ALA A 99 18.44 39.77 -10.22
N VAL A 100 17.31 39.13 -9.92
CA VAL A 100 15.99 39.53 -10.45
C VAL A 100 15.55 40.89 -9.90
N ASN A 101 15.87 41.19 -8.64
CA ASN A 101 15.51 42.47 -8.02
C ASN A 101 16.34 43.66 -8.58
N GLN A 102 17.63 43.46 -8.87
CA GLN A 102 18.45 44.51 -9.49
C GLN A 102 17.96 44.93 -10.89
N THR A 103 17.46 43.98 -11.69
CA THR A 103 16.91 44.27 -13.02
C THR A 103 15.61 45.07 -12.92
N LYS A 104 14.72 44.71 -11.97
CA LYS A 104 13.49 45.47 -11.71
C LYS A 104 13.80 46.90 -11.28
N ASP A 105 14.78 47.10 -10.40
CA ASP A 105 15.18 48.44 -9.94
C ASP A 105 15.75 49.33 -11.06
N LYS A 106 16.52 48.76 -11.99
CA LYS A 106 17.01 49.49 -13.18
C LYS A 106 15.84 49.93 -14.08
N ILE A 107 14.86 49.06 -14.30
CA ILE A 107 13.67 49.35 -15.11
C ILE A 107 12.85 50.46 -14.45
N VAL A 108 12.58 50.37 -13.14
CA VAL A 108 11.83 51.39 -12.41
C VAL A 108 12.56 52.73 -12.42
N ARG A 109 13.88 52.75 -12.27
CA ARG A 109 14.69 53.98 -12.36
C ARG A 109 14.65 54.60 -13.76
N ALA A 110 14.71 53.79 -14.80
CA ALA A 110 14.60 54.27 -16.19
C ALA A 110 13.22 54.87 -16.49
N LEU A 111 12.15 54.24 -15.99
CA LEU A 111 10.78 54.76 -16.11
C LEU A 111 10.58 56.07 -15.34
N ARG A 112 11.17 56.19 -14.14
CA ARG A 112 11.14 57.42 -13.35
C ARG A 112 11.90 58.57 -14.00
N LYS A 113 12.95 58.30 -14.77
CA LYS A 113 13.76 59.31 -15.47
C LYS A 113 13.15 59.79 -16.79
N LYS A 114 12.10 59.11 -17.28
CA LYS A 114 11.37 59.45 -18.52
C LYS A 114 10.11 60.30 -18.26
N LYS A 115 9.80 60.59 -17.00
CA LYS A 115 8.91 61.68 -16.59
C LYS A 115 9.76 62.89 -16.24
#